data_AF-A0A2V1CXV0-F1
#
_entry.id   AF-A0A2V1CXV0-F1
#
_cell.length_a   1.000
_cell.length_b   1.000
_cell.length_c   1.000
_cell.angle_alpha   90.00
_cell.angle_beta   90.00
_cell.angle_gamma   90.00
#
_symmetry.space_group_name_H-M   'P 1'
#
loop_
_entity.id
_entity.type
_entity.pdbx_description
1 polymer ?
#
loop_
_entity_poly.entity_id
_entity_poly.type
_entity_poly.pdbx_seq_one_letter_code
_entity_poly.pdbx_strand_id
1 'polypeptide(L)' 'EEVPSWMKSDGLTSQDWAVITQYIQVLQPLKEATLRLEGRGASGRFGAIHEVIPTFEAILQAYEHLSEQYSFVNFN' A
#
# COMPACT_ATOMS: atom_id res chain seq x y z
N GLU A 1 -5.87 -33.41 24.61
CA GLU A 1 -4.67 -33.10 23.81
C GLU A 1 -4.42 -31.60 23.94
N GLU A 2 -3.24 -31.20 24.43
CA GLU A 2 -2.94 -29.78 24.65
C GLU A 2 -2.63 -29.09 23.31
N VAL A 3 -3.39 -28.04 23.02
CA VAL A 3 -3.19 -27.23 21.81
C VAL A 3 -1.79 -26.59 21.84
N PRO A 4 -0.99 -26.66 20.76
CA PRO A 4 0.34 -26.07 20.71
C PRO A 4 0.35 -24.58 21.03
N SER A 5 1.38 -24.10 21.74
CA SER A 5 1.47 -22.71 22.23
C SER A 5 1.38 -21.64 21.14
N TRP A 6 1.84 -21.92 19.93
CA TRP A 6 1.74 -21.02 18.77
C TRP A 6 0.30 -20.88 18.26
N MET A 7 -0.56 -21.87 18.52
CA MET A 7 -1.98 -21.85 18.15
C MET A 7 -2.83 -21.26 19.30
N LYS A 8 -2.23 -21.14 20.49
CA LYS A 8 -2.72 -20.35 21.63
C LYS A 8 -2.26 -18.89 21.57
N SER A 9 -1.65 -18.44 20.46
CA SER A 9 -1.26 -17.04 20.29
C SER A 9 -2.51 -16.17 20.47
N ASP A 10 -2.48 -15.24 21.42
CA ASP A 10 -3.48 -14.18 21.49
C ASP A 10 -3.62 -13.61 20.07
N GLY A 11 -4.86 -13.56 19.57
CA GLY A 11 -5.13 -13.04 18.23
C GLY A 11 -4.59 -11.62 18.06
N LEU A 12 -4.61 -11.12 16.83
CA LEU A 12 -4.19 -9.74 16.52
C LEU A 12 -4.78 -8.76 17.54
N THR A 13 -3.89 -8.10 18.28
CA THR A 13 -4.28 -7.10 19.27
C THR A 13 -4.86 -5.88 18.55
N SER A 14 -5.55 -5.01 19.28
CA SER A 14 -6.02 -3.75 18.70
C SER A 14 -4.88 -2.92 18.09
N GLN A 15 -3.67 -3.02 18.66
CA GLN A 15 -2.49 -2.36 18.14
C GLN A 15 -2.03 -2.99 16.81
N ASP A 16 -2.03 -4.33 16.71
CA ASP A 16 -1.66 -5.02 15.47
C ASP A 16 -2.64 -4.67 14.34
N TRP A 17 -3.93 -4.60 14.64
CA TRP A 17 -4.96 -4.16 13.68
C TRP A 17 -4.78 -2.72 13.23
N ALA A 18 -4.38 -1.82 14.13
CA ALA A 18 -4.07 -0.43 13.78
C ALA A 18 -2.88 -0.37 12.81
N VAL A 19 -1.83 -1.15 13.06
CA VAL A 19 -0.65 -1.24 12.19
C VAL A 19 -1.02 -1.84 10.83
N ILE A 20 -1.80 -2.91 10.78
CA ILE A 20 -2.28 -3.51 9.52
C ILE A 20 -3.09 -2.48 8.71
N THR A 21 -3.93 -1.69 9.38
CA THR A 21 -4.72 -0.64 8.72
C THR A 21 -3.82 0.42 8.07
N GLN A 22 -2.74 0.83 8.75
CA GLN A 22 -1.74 1.74 8.17
C GLN A 22 -1.05 1.13 6.95
N TYR A 23 -0.66 -0.15 7.02
CA TYR A 23 -0.09 -0.84 5.86
C TYR A 23 -1.06 -0.91 4.68
N ILE A 24 -2.35 -1.19 4.92
CA ILE A 24 -3.37 -1.18 3.87
C ILE A 24 -3.44 0.20 3.19
N GLN A 25 -3.43 1.28 3.97
CA GLN A 25 -3.44 2.65 3.44
C GLN A 25 -2.20 2.94 2.58
N VAL A 26 -1.00 2.53 3.03
CA VAL A 26 0.25 2.70 2.26
C VAL A 26 0.26 1.85 0.99
N LEU A 27 -0.34 0.66 1.00
CA LEU A 27 -0.35 -0.23 -0.16
C LEU A 27 -1.42 0.12 -1.19
N GLN A 28 -2.48 0.86 -0.80
CA GLN A 28 -3.59 1.17 -1.68
C GLN A 28 -3.17 1.91 -2.97
N PRO A 29 -2.34 2.98 -2.94
CA PRO A 29 -1.89 3.66 -4.16
C PRO A 29 -1.14 2.74 -5.13
N LEU A 30 -0.33 1.81 -4.59
CA LEU A 30 0.41 0.84 -5.40
C LEU A 30 -0.50 -0.20 -6.04
N LYS A 31 -1.52 -0.66 -5.31
CA LYS A 31 -2.53 -1.57 -5.86
C LYS A 31 -3.28 -0.91 -7.02
N GLU A 32 -3.71 0.34 -6.86
CA GLU A 32 -4.41 1.11 -7.89
C GLU A 32 -3.53 1.36 -9.12
N ALA A 33 -2.27 1.73 -8.90
CA ALA A 33 -1.28 1.88 -9.97
C ALA A 33 -1.03 0.57 -10.72
N THR A 34 -0.92 -0.55 -9.99
CA THR A 34 -0.73 -1.88 -10.58
C THR A 34 -1.93 -2.25 -11.45
N LEU A 35 -3.16 -2.08 -10.94
CA LEU A 35 -4.41 -2.28 -11.71
C LEU A 35 -4.49 -1.42 -12.97
N ARG A 36 -4.00 -0.18 -12.90
CA ARG A 36 -4.00 0.75 -14.05
C ARG A 36 -3.02 0.33 -15.15
N LEU A 37 -1.88 -0.22 -14.75
CA LEU A 37 -0.77 -0.56 -15.64
C LEU A 37 -0.81 -2.02 -16.11
N GLU A 38 -1.39 -2.93 -15.34
CA GLU A 38 -1.57 -4.34 -15.69
C GLU A 38 -2.69 -4.49 -16.73
N GLY A 39 -2.39 -5.04 -17.90
CA GLY A 39 -3.38 -5.28 -18.96
C GLY A 39 -3.20 -4.48 -20.25
N ARG A 40 -2.24 -3.56 -20.33
CA ARG A 40 -1.98 -2.78 -21.57
C ARG A 40 -0.89 -3.37 -22.49
N GLY A 41 -0.45 -4.60 -22.24
CA GLY A 41 0.59 -5.28 -23.02
C GLY A 41 0.10 -5.96 -24.32
N ALA A 42 -1.18 -6.29 -24.45
CA ALA A 42 -1.71 -7.08 -25.57
C ALA A 42 -2.19 -6.22 -26.76
N SER A 43 -2.68 -5.00 -26.51
CA SER A 43 -3.19 -4.07 -27.51
C SER A 43 -2.16 -2.96 -27.77
N GLY A 44 -1.11 -3.33 -28.50
CA GLY A 44 0.00 -2.45 -28.86
C GLY A 44 -0.48 -1.14 -29.50
N ARG A 45 -0.32 -0.04 -28.75
CA ARG A 45 -0.28 1.34 -29.27
C ARG A 45 0.06 2.24 -28.10
N PHE A 46 1.33 2.60 -27.95
CA PHE A 46 1.93 3.79 -27.30
C PHE A 46 1.35 4.40 -25.99
N GLY A 47 0.19 3.99 -25.49
CA GLY A 47 -0.53 4.57 -24.37
C GLY A 47 -0.10 4.01 -23.03
N ALA A 48 0.48 2.79 -22.96
CA ALA A 48 1.02 2.27 -21.72
C ALA A 48 2.21 3.11 -21.21
N ILE A 49 3.12 3.54 -22.10
CA ILE A 49 4.28 4.37 -21.73
C ILE A 49 3.85 5.78 -21.29
N HIS A 50 2.90 6.40 -22.02
CA HIS A 50 2.38 7.72 -21.64
C HIS A 50 1.65 7.74 -20.29
N GLU A 51 1.19 6.58 -19.83
CA GLU A 51 0.48 6.46 -18.55
C GLU A 51 1.41 6.19 -17.37
N VAL A 52 2.67 5.83 -17.63
CA VAL A 52 3.67 5.63 -16.57
C VAL A 52 3.85 6.93 -15.79
N ILE A 53 4.21 8.04 -16.45
CA ILE A 53 4.52 9.30 -15.76
C ILE A 53 3.33 9.78 -14.89
N PRO A 54 2.09 9.91 -15.41
CA PRO A 54 0.94 10.32 -14.59
C PRO A 54 0.62 9.36 -13.45
N THR A 55 0.85 8.04 -13.64
CA THR A 55 0.64 7.05 -12.58
C THR A 55 1.64 7.24 -11.45
N PHE A 56 2.91 7.48 -11.78
CA PHE A 56 3.94 7.76 -10.77
C PHE A 56 3.72 9.11 -10.07
N GLU A 57 3.30 10.15 -10.79
CA GLU A 57 2.90 11.43 -10.17
C GLU A 57 1.76 11.25 -9.17
N ALA A 58 0.74 10.45 -9.51
CA ALA A 58 -0.37 10.15 -8.60
C ALA A 58 0.08 9.37 -7.35
N ILE A 59 0.99 8.39 -7.50
CA ILE A 59 1.56 7.67 -6.35
C ILE A 59 2.33 8.63 -5.44
N LEU A 60 3.17 9.50 -6.02
CA LEU A 60 3.95 10.48 -5.24
C LEU A 60 3.03 11.41 -4.47
N GLN A 61 2.02 11.98 -5.12
CA GLN A 61 1.05 12.86 -4.47
C GLN A 61 0.30 12.16 -3.33
N ALA A 62 -0.10 10.90 -3.52
CA ALA A 62 -0.77 10.11 -2.48
C ALA A 62 0.16 9.88 -1.27
N TYR A 63 1.44 9.62 -1.50
CA TYR A 63 2.41 9.42 -0.42
C TYR A 63 2.86 10.69 0.25
N GLU A 64 2.97 11.80 -0.46
CA GLU A 64 3.19 13.11 0.15
C GLU A 64 2.07 13.42 1.14
N HIS A 65 0.81 13.26 0.73
CA HIS A 65 -0.34 13.49 1.61
C HIS A 65 -0.39 12.52 2.81
N LEU A 66 -0.10 11.23 2.59
CA LEU A 66 0.00 10.27 3.69
C LEU A 66 1.15 10.62 4.64
N SER A 67 2.28 11.11 4.12
CA SER A 67 3.43 11.51 4.93
C SER A 67 3.15 12.72 5.82
N GLU A 68 2.26 13.64 5.41
CA GLU A 68 1.80 14.74 6.25
C GLU A 68 1.17 14.24 7.56
N GLN A 69 0.51 13.08 7.54
CA GLN A 69 -0.06 12.43 8.72
C GLN A 69 1.02 11.94 9.70
N TYR A 70 2.27 11.82 9.26
CA TYR A 70 3.42 11.44 10.09
C TYR A 70 4.40 12.59 10.31
N SER A 71 4.09 13.81 9.83
CA SER A 71 4.97 14.98 9.91
C SER A 71 5.33 15.41 11.34
N PHE A 72 4.53 15.02 12.34
CA PHE A 72 4.77 15.29 13.76
C PHE A 72 5.64 14.22 14.45
N VAL A 73 5.96 13.12 13.77
CA VAL A 73 6.80 12.06 14.32
C VAL A 73 8.25 12.52 14.25
N ASN A 74 8.85 12.80 15.41
CA ASN A 74 10.27 13.11 15.51
C ASN A 74 11.07 11.81 15.42
N PHE A 75 11.90 11.68 14.39
CA PHE A 75 12.77 10.52 14.17
C PHE A 75 14.15 10.66 14.85
N ASN A 76 14.38 11.73 15.63
CA ASN A 76 15.60 11.97 16.40
C ASN A 76 15.52 11.41 17.83
#